data_AF-A0A5K0ZE51-F1
#
_entry.id   AF-A0A5K0ZE51-F1
#
_cell.length_a   1.000
_cell.length_b   1.000
_cell.length_c   1.000
_cell.angle_alpha   90.00
_cell.angle_beta   90.00
_cell.angle_gamma   90.00
#
_symmetry.space_group_name_H-M   'P 1'
#
loop_
_entity.id
_entity.type
_entity.pdbx_description
1 polymer ?
#
loop_
_entity_poly.entity_id
_entity_poly.type
_entity_poly.pdbx_seq_one_letter_code
_entity_poly.pdbx_strand_id
1 'polypeptide(L)' 'EVERFRGIALPVITYKMLSQATNNFCNANLLGSGSFGSVYKGILIDGTTVAVE' A
#
# COMPACT_ATOMS: atom_id res chain seq x y z
N GLU A 1 -6.40 3.00 19.70
CA GLU A 1 -5.15 3.53 20.26
C GLU A 1 -4.06 2.51 19.94
N VAL A 2 -3.19 2.82 18.99
CA VAL A 2 -2.21 1.86 18.48
C VAL A 2 -1.05 1.82 19.46
N GLU A 3 -0.71 0.64 19.98
CA GLU A 3 0.41 0.47 20.91
C GLU A 3 1.70 0.97 20.28
N ARG A 4 2.25 2.05 20.85
CA ARG A 4 3.54 2.62 20.49
C ARG A 4 4.64 1.66 20.95
N PHE A 5 5.07 0.74 20.08
CA PHE A 5 6.32 0.04 20.29
C PHE A 5 7.48 1.03 20.13
N ARG A 6 8.05 1.44 21.27
CA ARG A 6 9.33 2.16 21.44
C ARG A 6 9.68 3.15 20.32
N GLY A 7 9.03 4.32 20.30
CA GLY A 7 9.50 5.49 19.55
C GLY A 7 9.34 5.47 18.03
N ILE A 8 8.76 4.41 17.46
CA ILE A 8 8.48 4.33 16.01
C ILE A 8 6.97 4.50 15.82
N ALA A 9 6.55 5.62 15.23
CA ALA A 9 5.18 5.79 14.77
C ALA A 9 5.02 5.06 13.43
N LEU A 10 4.39 3.89 13.44
CA LEU A 10 4.04 3.20 12.20
C LEU A 10 2.82 3.87 11.57
N PRO A 11 2.85 4.16 10.25
CA PRO A 11 1.71 4.73 9.56
C PRO A 11 0.55 3.73 9.55
N VAL A 12 -0.63 4.19 9.99
CA VAL A 12 -1.85 3.42 9.88
C VAL A 12 -2.38 3.60 8.46
N ILE A 13 -2.27 2.57 7.64
CA ILE A 13 -2.78 2.57 6.26
C ILE A 13 -4.01 1.68 6.19
N THR A 14 -5.13 2.24 5.73
CA THR A 14 -6.38 1.49 5.58
C THR A 14 -6.46 0.82 4.20
N TYR A 15 -7.24 -0.25 4.08
CA TYR A 15 -7.54 -0.87 2.79
C TYR A 15 -8.07 0.16 1.77
N LYS A 16 -8.93 1.09 2.21
CA LYS A 16 -9.45 2.16 1.34
C LYS A 16 -8.34 3.03 0.76
N MET A 17 -7.33 3.38 1.57
CA MET A 17 -6.17 4.14 1.11
C MET A 17 -5.35 3.35 0.10
N LEU A 18 -5.14 2.06 0.34
CA LEU A 18 -4.43 1.18 -0.61
C LEU A 18 -5.19 1.06 -1.93
N SER A 19 -6.50 0.80 -1.88
CA SER A 19 -7.36 0.73 -3.06
C SER A 19 -7.31 2.03 -3.86
N GLN A 20 -7.37 3.19 -3.21
CA GLN A 20 -7.23 4.47 -3.91
C GLN A 20 -5.84 4.66 -4.51
N ALA A 21 -4.79 4.35 -3.75
CA ALA A 21 -3.40 4.50 -4.17
C ALA A 21 -3.06 3.65 -5.40
N THR A 22 -3.63 2.45 -5.52
CA THR A 22 -3.41 1.52 -6.64
C THR A 22 -4.43 1.65 -7.76
N ASN A 23 -5.33 2.64 -7.71
CA ASN A 23 -6.47 2.79 -8.62
C ASN A 23 -7.34 1.51 -8.69
N ASN A 24 -7.75 1.03 -7.51
CA ASN A 24 -8.47 -0.21 -7.27
C ASN A 24 -7.72 -1.44 -7.80
N PHE A 25 -6.41 -1.53 -7.51
CA PHE A 25 -5.55 -2.62 -7.97
C PHE A 25 -5.61 -2.79 -9.50
N CYS A 26 -5.54 -1.67 -10.22
CA CYS A 26 -5.61 -1.67 -11.68
C CYS A 26 -4.39 -2.40 -12.28
N ASN A 27 -4.61 -3.23 -13.30
CA ASN A 27 -3.53 -3.93 -14.01
C ASN A 27 -2.48 -2.98 -14.63
N ALA A 28 -2.84 -1.72 -14.93
CA ALA A 28 -1.88 -0.71 -15.37
C ALA A 28 -0.80 -0.41 -14.31
N ASN A 29 -1.09 -0.71 -13.04
CA ASN A 29 -0.18 -0.56 -11.91
C ASN A 29 0.48 -1.89 -11.49
N LEU A 30 0.20 -3.02 -12.15
CA LEU A 30 0.79 -4.31 -11.79
C LEU A 30 2.31 -4.26 -12.01
N LEU A 31 3.07 -4.51 -10.94
CA LEU A 31 4.53 -4.63 -10.97
C LEU A 31 4.96 -6.07 -11.24
N GLY A 32 4.20 -7.05 -10.75
CA GLY A 32 4.46 -8.46 -11.00
C GLY A 32 3.47 -9.36 -10.28
N SER A 33 3.42 -10.63 -10.69
CA SER A 33 2.61 -11.66 -10.06
C SER A 33 3.41 -12.95 -9.92
N GLY A 34 3.11 -13.72 -8.86
CA GLY A 34 3.78 -14.98 -8.56
C GLY A 34 3.00 -15.79 -7.54
N SER A 35 3.66 -16.78 -6.93
CA SER A 35 3.04 -17.68 -5.94
C SER A 35 2.53 -16.99 -4.68
N PHE A 36 3.01 -15.77 -4.39
CA PHE A 36 2.67 -15.01 -3.18
C PHE A 36 1.52 -14.02 -3.38
N GLY A 37 1.21 -13.68 -4.63
CA GLY A 37 0.18 -12.71 -4.94
C GLY A 37 0.54 -11.85 -6.15
N SER A 38 -0.18 -10.74 -6.28
CA SER A 38 0.08 -9.70 -7.28
C SER A 38 0.51 -8.44 -6.56
N VAL A 39 1.62 -7.84 -6.99
CA VAL A 39 2.15 -6.62 -6.40
C VAL A 39 1.82 -5.45 -7.32
N TYR A 40 1.22 -4.40 -6.78
CA TYR A 40 0.80 -3.21 -7.51
C TYR A 40 1.56 -1.97 -7.04
N LYS A 41 1.88 -1.08 -7.98
CA LYS A 41 2.35 0.27 -7.71
C LYS A 41 1.19 1.09 -7.13
N GLY A 42 1.42 1.72 -5.99
CA GLY A 42 0.51 2.70 -5.41
C GLY A 42 1.19 4.05 -5.21
N ILE A 43 0.40 5.11 -5.22
CA ILE A 43 0.83 6.45 -4.77
C ILE A 43 -0.12 6.89 -3.66
N LEU A 44 0.38 7.01 -2.44
CA LEU A 44 -0.40 7.50 -1.29
C LEU A 44 -0.73 8.99 -1.48
N ILE A 45 -1.68 9.49 -0.68
CA ILE A 45 -2.16 10.88 -0.78
C ILE A 45 -1.06 11.93 -0.55
N ASP A 46 -0.01 11.58 0.19
CA ASP A 46 1.15 12.43 0.45
C ASP A 46 2.22 12.35 -0.66
N GLY A 47 1.96 11.60 -1.73
CA GLY A 47 2.87 11.38 -2.85
C GLY A 47 3.86 10.23 -2.65
N THR A 48 3.84 9.54 -1.50
CA THR A 48 4.70 8.39 -1.25
C THR A 48 4.37 7.26 -2.22
N THR A 49 5.36 6.83 -2.99
CA THR A 49 5.24 5.65 -3.88
C THR A 49 5.42 4.38 -3.05
N VAL A 50 4.51 3.42 -3.21
CA VAL A 50 4.49 2.15 -2.47
C VAL A 50 4.31 0.96 -3.42
N ALA A 51 4.73 -0.22 -2.96
CA ALA A 51 4.37 -1.50 -3.54
C ALA A 51 3.33 -2.15 -2.61
N VAL A 52 2.17 -2.52 -3.15
CA VAL A 52 1.04 -3.09 -2.41
C VAL A 52 0.81 -4.52 -2.90
N GLU A 53 0.84 -5.46 -1.97
CA GLU A 53 0.45 -6.87 -2.18
C GLU A 53 -0.92 -7.13 -1.57
#